data_AF-A0A3N5KQR3-F1
#
_entry.id   AF-A0A3N5KQR3-F1
#
_cell.length_a   1.000
_cell.length_b   1.000
_cell.length_c   1.000
_cell.angle_alpha   90.00
_cell.angle_beta   90.00
_cell.angle_gamma   90.00
#
_symmetry.space_group_name_H-M   'P 1'
#
loop_
_entity.id
_entity.type
_entity.pdbx_description
1 polymer ?
#
loop_
_entity_poly.entity_id
_entity_poly.type
_entity_poly.pdbx_seq_one_letter_code
_entity_poly.pdbx_strand_id
1 'polypeptide(L)'
;MTGTFKKYVLLSFFLAGISIVLHSCIPRLESAYDVSDLKIEKKLNGTLIWFKAQKRIDGTEAFVSQSNWLIITIPHASIDLNKINSVQPSGIIGKIETERFESSVQISMKLTDKVGKVEVVRHPQTNDIYVNVLTPQENR
;
A
#
# COMPACT_ATOMS: atom_id res chain seq x y z
N MET A 1 22.63 -12.61 -23.48
CA MET A 1 22.04 -13.21 -24.71
C MET A 1 20.92 -14.12 -24.26
N THR A 2 19.65 -14.03 -24.62
CA THR A 2 18.90 -13.27 -25.64
C THR A 2 17.43 -13.35 -25.20
N GLY A 3 16.82 -12.24 -24.81
CA GLY A 3 15.40 -12.16 -24.46
C GLY A 3 14.61 -11.63 -25.65
N THR A 4 13.94 -12.52 -26.38
CA THR A 4 13.20 -12.19 -27.60
C THR A 4 11.93 -11.39 -27.28
N PHE A 5 11.97 -10.08 -27.51
CA PHE A 5 10.80 -9.20 -27.46
C PHE A 5 9.94 -9.44 -28.70
N LYS A 6 8.82 -10.17 -28.54
CA LYS A 6 7.86 -10.37 -29.62
C LYS A 6 6.95 -9.15 -29.72
N LYS A 7 7.25 -8.23 -30.64
CA LYS A 7 6.34 -7.15 -31.07
C LYS A 7 5.14 -7.79 -31.76
N TYR A 8 3.95 -7.66 -31.18
CA TYR A 8 2.70 -7.92 -31.90
C TYR A 8 2.27 -6.63 -32.61
N VAL A 9 2.42 -6.63 -33.94
CA VAL A 9 1.83 -5.60 -34.81
C VAL A 9 0.39 -6.03 -35.06
N LEU A 10 -0.57 -5.15 -34.70
CA LEU A 10 -1.98 -5.32 -35.00
C LEU A 10 -2.18 -5.19 -36.51
N LEU A 11 -2.49 -6.29 -37.20
CA LEU A 11 -2.86 -6.27 -38.61
C LEU A 11 -4.39 -6.35 -38.70
N SER A 12 -5.04 -5.21 -38.90
CA SER A 12 -6.49 -5.12 -39.04
C SER A 12 -6.91 -5.53 -40.45
N PHE A 13 -7.44 -6.73 -40.62
CA PHE A 13 -8.18 -7.11 -41.82
C PHE A 13 -9.65 -6.69 -41.66
N PHE A 14 -10.11 -5.74 -42.47
CA PHE A 14 -11.53 -5.42 -42.61
C PHE A 14 -12.14 -6.31 -43.69
N LEU A 15 -12.89 -7.34 -43.27
CA LEU A 15 -13.86 -8.02 -44.12
C LEU A 15 -15.19 -8.12 -43.34
N ALA A 16 -16.20 -7.45 -43.90
CA ALA A 16 -17.63 -7.51 -43.63
C ALA A 16 -18.10 -8.06 -42.26
N GLY A 17 -18.57 -7.14 -41.41
CA GLY A 17 -19.86 -7.34 -40.72
C GLY A 17 -19.90 -8.17 -39.44
N ILE A 18 -18.77 -8.46 -38.78
CA ILE A 18 -18.79 -9.03 -37.43
C ILE A 18 -17.93 -8.16 -36.51
N SER A 19 -18.61 -7.40 -35.65
CA SER A 19 -17.96 -6.63 -34.59
C SER A 19 -17.62 -7.57 -33.43
N ILE A 20 -16.51 -8.33 -33.55
CA ILE A 20 -15.94 -9.04 -32.40
C ILE A 20 -15.30 -7.99 -31.49
N VAL A 21 -16.00 -7.62 -30.43
CA VAL A 21 -15.39 -6.88 -29.31
C VAL A 21 -14.57 -7.89 -28.51
N LEU A 22 -13.31 -8.06 -28.90
CA LEU A 22 -12.31 -8.73 -28.06
C LEU A 22 -12.14 -7.89 -26.80
N HIS A 23 -12.88 -8.24 -25.75
CA HIS A 23 -12.55 -7.81 -24.40
C HIS A 23 -11.23 -8.51 -24.05
N SER A 24 -10.12 -7.82 -24.31
CA SER A 24 -8.81 -8.20 -23.80
C SER A 24 -8.91 -8.25 -22.28
N CYS A 25 -9.19 -9.42 -21.72
CA CYS A 25 -9.04 -9.65 -20.29
C CYS A 25 -7.53 -9.62 -20.02
N ILE A 26 -7.01 -8.45 -19.65
CA ILE A 26 -5.63 -8.30 -19.21
C ILE A 26 -5.56 -9.06 -17.87
N PRO A 27 -4.81 -10.18 -17.77
CA PRO A 27 -4.65 -10.84 -16.48
C PRO A 27 -3.97 -9.84 -15.54
N ARG A 28 -4.66 -9.50 -14.44
CA ARG A 28 -4.06 -8.73 -13.36
C ARG A 28 -2.93 -9.60 -12.83
N LEU A 29 -1.69 -9.12 -12.93
CA LEU A 29 -0.55 -9.79 -12.31
C LEU A 29 -0.79 -9.71 -10.79
N GLU A 30 -1.44 -10.73 -10.23
CA GLU A 30 -1.71 -10.79 -8.80
C GLU A 30 -0.38 -10.94 -8.06
N SER A 31 -0.16 -10.06 -7.08
CA SER A 31 0.99 -10.21 -6.20
C SER A 31 0.81 -11.48 -5.37
N ALA A 32 1.90 -12.20 -5.13
CA ALA A 32 1.90 -13.34 -4.20
C ALA A 32 1.68 -12.91 -2.73
N TYR A 33 1.60 -11.61 -2.46
CA TYR A 33 1.42 -11.02 -1.13
C TYR A 33 0.09 -10.29 -1.02
N ASP A 34 -0.56 -10.42 0.14
CA ASP A 34 -1.81 -9.75 0.45
C ASP A 34 -1.65 -8.23 0.46
N VAL A 35 -0.52 -7.74 0.97
CA VAL A 35 -0.08 -6.35 0.83
C VAL A 35 1.16 -6.30 -0.05
N SER A 36 0.99 -5.65 -1.19
CA SER A 36 1.97 -5.65 -2.29
C SER A 36 2.77 -4.36 -2.40
N ASP A 37 2.38 -3.32 -1.66
CA ASP A 37 3.05 -2.02 -1.70
C ASP A 37 2.79 -1.21 -0.43
N LEU A 38 3.73 -0.33 -0.13
CA LEU A 38 3.62 0.69 0.92
C LEU A 38 4.13 2.02 0.36
N LYS A 39 3.32 3.07 0.52
CA LYS A 39 3.73 4.43 0.20
C LYS A 39 3.51 5.35 1.40
N ILE A 40 4.41 6.32 1.54
CA ILE A 40 4.34 7.33 2.60
C ILE A 40 4.38 8.70 1.93
N GLU A 41 3.30 9.46 2.11
CA GLU A 41 3.11 10.74 1.46
C GLU A 41 2.94 11.83 2.51
N LYS A 42 3.78 12.87 2.46
CA LYS A 42 3.58 14.09 3.24
C LYS A 42 2.34 14.81 2.72
N LYS A 43 1.44 15.18 3.64
CA LYS A 43 0.26 16.03 3.40
C LYS A 43 0.37 17.30 4.23
N LEU A 44 -0.50 18.28 3.97
CA LEU A 44 -0.48 19.56 4.69
C LEU A 44 -0.82 19.39 6.18
N ASN A 45 -1.73 18.46 6.50
CA ASN A 45 -2.24 18.22 7.85
C ASN A 45 -1.65 16.96 8.50
N GLY A 46 -0.60 16.38 7.94
CA GLY A 46 -0.09 15.11 8.42
C GLY A 46 0.69 14.30 7.40
N THR A 47 0.72 13.00 7.62
CA THR A 47 1.32 12.01 6.71
C THR A 47 0.29 10.93 6.41
N LEU A 48 0.16 10.59 5.13
CA LEU A 48 -0.67 9.50 4.65
C LEU A 48 0.21 8.29 4.41
N ILE A 49 -0.10 7.18 5.07
CA ILE A 49 0.53 5.89 4.82
C ILE A 49 -0.47 5.05 4.04
N TRP A 50 -0.10 4.58 2.87
CA TRP A 50 -0.96 3.80 1.98
C TRP A 50 -0.40 2.40 1.79
N PHE A 51 -1.18 1.40 2.18
CA PHE A 51 -0.93 0.00 1.92
C PHE A 51 -1.77 -0.46 0.73
N LYS A 52 -1.12 -0.96 -0.32
CA LYS A 52 -1.80 -1.53 -1.49
C LYS A 52 -2.13 -2.99 -1.24
N ALA A 53 -3.41 -3.29 -0.99
CA ALA A 53 -3.86 -4.64 -0.70
C ALA A 53 -4.46 -5.32 -1.93
N GLN A 54 -4.15 -6.61 -2.12
CA GLN A 54 -4.71 -7.42 -3.21
C GLN A 54 -6.06 -8.04 -2.82
N LYS A 55 -6.28 -8.24 -1.53
CA LYS A 55 -7.53 -8.74 -0.96
C LYS A 55 -8.00 -7.83 0.17
N ARG A 56 -9.27 -7.98 0.55
CA ARG A 56 -9.82 -7.28 1.73
C ARG A 56 -9.11 -7.76 2.99
N ILE A 57 -8.67 -6.82 3.82
CA ILE A 57 -8.07 -7.08 5.12
C ILE A 57 -8.89 -6.34 6.18
N ASP A 58 -9.54 -7.13 7.04
CA ASP A 58 -10.30 -6.61 8.17
C ASP A 58 -9.39 -6.55 9.41
N GLY A 59 -9.70 -5.65 10.36
CA GLY A 59 -9.00 -5.60 11.65
C GLY A 59 -7.61 -4.94 11.68
N THR A 60 -7.19 -4.21 10.65
CA THR A 60 -5.98 -3.37 10.75
C THR A 60 -6.10 -2.34 11.89
N GLU A 61 -5.10 -2.33 12.76
CA GLU A 61 -5.01 -1.43 13.91
C GLU A 61 -3.76 -0.56 13.79
N ALA A 62 -3.85 0.68 14.29
CA ALA A 62 -2.72 1.58 14.36
C ALA A 62 -2.79 2.44 15.62
N PHE A 63 -1.69 2.54 16.35
CA PHE A 63 -1.59 3.40 17.54
C PHE A 63 -0.16 3.93 17.71
N VAL A 64 -0.03 5.03 18.46
CA VAL A 64 1.28 5.58 18.83
C VAL A 64 1.67 5.06 20.22
N SER A 65 2.82 4.41 20.31
CA SER A 65 3.39 3.94 21.57
C SER A 65 3.91 5.10 22.42
N GLN A 66 4.13 4.84 23.71
CA GLN A 66 4.75 5.81 24.63
C GLN A 66 6.16 6.24 24.18
N SER A 67 6.86 5.41 23.41
CA SER A 67 8.21 5.68 22.89
C SER A 67 8.20 6.40 21.52
N ASN A 68 7.08 7.01 21.13
CA ASN A 68 6.88 7.74 19.87
C ASN A 68 7.11 6.87 18.63
N TRP A 69 6.64 5.63 18.68
CA TRP A 69 6.57 4.75 17.53
C TRP A 69 5.11 4.58 17.12
N LEU A 70 4.82 4.80 15.84
CA LEU A 70 3.57 4.37 15.25
C LEU A 70 3.66 2.87 14.99
N ILE A 71 2.81 2.10 15.66
CA ILE A 71 2.70 0.66 15.48
C ILE A 71 1.46 0.39 14.64
N ILE A 72 1.63 -0.30 13.52
CA ILE A 72 0.55 -0.70 12.61
C ILE A 72 0.56 -2.23 12.55
N THR A 73 -0.55 -2.85 12.93
CA THR A 73 -0.71 -4.31 12.91
C THR A 73 -1.73 -4.70 11.85
N ILE A 74 -1.31 -5.56 10.93
CA ILE A 74 -2.14 -6.09 9.85
C ILE A 74 -2.33 -7.60 10.11
N PRO A 75 -3.51 -8.03 10.58
CA PRO A 75 -3.76 -9.43 10.89
C PRO A 75 -3.94 -10.26 9.61
N HIS A 76 -3.53 -11.53 9.68
CA HIS A 76 -3.73 -12.55 8.65
C HIS A 76 -3.29 -12.14 7.23
N ALA A 77 -2.27 -11.29 7.14
CA ALA A 77 -1.75 -10.76 5.89
C ALA A 77 -0.29 -11.15 5.67
N SER A 78 0.00 -11.55 4.45
CA SER A 78 1.36 -11.69 3.92
C SER A 78 1.82 -10.38 3.30
N ILE A 79 3.10 -10.02 3.52
CA ILE A 79 3.71 -8.82 2.95
C ILE A 79 5.04 -9.12 2.25
N ASP A 80 5.35 -8.33 1.23
CA ASP A 80 6.70 -8.28 0.65
C ASP A 80 7.61 -7.44 1.55
N LEU A 81 8.33 -8.12 2.46
CA LEU A 81 9.24 -7.47 3.41
C LEU A 81 10.37 -6.71 2.69
N ASN A 82 10.87 -7.22 1.56
CA ASN A 82 11.96 -6.57 0.83
C ASN A 82 11.49 -5.24 0.26
N LYS A 83 10.30 -5.23 -0.34
CA LYS A 83 9.70 -4.03 -0.90
C LYS A 83 9.39 -3.01 0.19
N ILE A 84 8.78 -3.43 1.30
CA ILE A 84 8.42 -2.53 2.39
C ILE A 84 9.64 -1.95 3.09
N ASN A 85 10.68 -2.76 3.35
CA ASN A 85 11.91 -2.27 3.98
C ASN A 85 12.73 -1.34 3.06
N SER A 86 12.46 -1.34 1.76
CA SER A 86 13.07 -0.38 0.81
C SER A 86 12.35 0.97 0.74
N VAL A 87 11.17 1.11 1.36
CA VAL A 87 10.42 2.37 1.37
C VAL A 87 11.21 3.43 2.13
N GLN A 88 11.42 4.59 1.50
CA GLN A 88 12.07 5.70 2.15
C GLN A 88 11.10 6.42 3.10
N PRO A 89 11.53 6.77 4.32
CA PRO A 89 10.74 7.60 5.22
C PRO A 89 10.37 8.95 4.59
N SER A 90 9.19 9.46 4.92
CA SER A 90 8.67 10.75 4.42
C SER A 90 7.70 11.37 5.43
N GLY A 91 7.46 12.67 5.31
CA GLY A 91 6.61 13.41 6.25
C GLY A 91 7.20 13.39 7.66
N ILE A 92 6.44 12.90 8.64
CA ILE A 92 6.87 12.77 10.03
C ILE A 92 7.47 11.39 10.37
N ILE A 93 7.62 10.51 9.37
CA ILE A 93 8.21 9.19 9.55
C ILE A 93 9.73 9.32 9.37
N GLY A 94 10.49 8.89 10.38
CA GLY A 94 11.96 8.95 10.38
C GLY A 94 12.64 7.59 10.23
N LYS A 95 11.99 6.50 10.64
CA LYS A 95 12.48 5.12 10.49
C LYS A 95 11.32 4.17 10.28
N ILE A 96 11.55 3.10 9.54
CA ILE A 96 10.58 2.03 9.30
C ILE A 96 11.25 0.71 9.68
N GLU A 97 10.55 -0.10 10.45
CA GLU A 97 10.92 -1.46 10.82
C GLU A 97 9.72 -2.36 10.60
N THR A 98 9.94 -3.54 10.03
CA THR A 98 8.87 -4.53 9.82
C THR A 98 9.21 -5.84 10.48
N GLU A 99 8.22 -6.44 11.11
CA GLU A 99 8.30 -7.76 11.70
C GLU A 99 7.12 -8.62 11.24
N ARG A 100 7.38 -9.88 10.96
CA ARG A 100 6.36 -10.87 10.66
C ARG A 100 6.19 -11.79 11.86
N PHE A 101 4.96 -11.91 12.33
CA PHE A 101 4.54 -12.90 13.31
C PHE A 101 3.81 -14.05 12.61
N GLU A 102 3.45 -15.09 13.37
CA GLU A 102 2.78 -16.28 12.84
C GLU A 102 1.47 -15.95 12.11
N SER A 103 0.67 -15.04 12.67
CA SER A 103 -0.67 -14.70 12.18
C SER A 103 -0.85 -13.23 11.83
N SER A 104 0.21 -12.42 11.87
CA SER A 104 0.12 -10.98 11.61
C SER A 104 1.44 -10.40 11.13
N VAL A 105 1.35 -9.19 10.62
CA VAL A 105 2.51 -8.37 10.27
C VAL A 105 2.43 -7.07 11.04
N GLN A 106 3.56 -6.67 11.61
CA GLN A 106 3.69 -5.40 12.30
C GLN A 106 4.66 -4.49 11.56
N ILE A 107 4.25 -3.25 11.36
CA ILE A 107 5.09 -2.17 10.83
C ILE A 107 5.24 -1.13 11.94
N SER A 108 6.47 -0.95 12.39
CA SER A 108 6.86 0.01 13.41
C SER A 108 7.54 1.20 12.73
N MET A 109 6.97 2.39 12.88
CA MET A 109 7.49 3.61 12.27
C MET A 109 7.89 4.60 13.35
N LYS A 110 9.17 5.00 13.39
CA LYS A 110 9.63 6.03 14.32
C LYS A 110 9.13 7.38 13.86
N LEU A 111 8.43 8.09 14.75
CA LEU A 111 7.92 9.42 14.49
C LEU A 111 8.97 10.48 14.84
N THR A 112 9.14 11.48 13.98
CA THR A 112 10.08 12.60 14.16
C THR A 112 9.47 13.77 14.94
N ASP A 113 8.14 13.78 15.10
CA ASP A 113 7.40 14.84 15.78
C ASP A 113 6.22 14.22 16.56
N LYS A 114 5.50 15.06 17.32
CA LYS A 114 4.27 14.70 18.02
C LYS A 114 3.14 14.45 17.03
N VAL A 115 2.26 13.52 17.38
CA VAL A 115 1.06 13.17 16.60
C VAL A 115 -0.17 13.61 17.37
N GLY A 116 -1.11 14.25 16.68
CA GLY A 116 -2.40 14.63 17.26
C GLY A 116 -3.39 13.46 17.24
N LYS A 117 -3.48 12.76 16.10
CA LYS A 117 -4.42 11.65 15.91
C LYS A 117 -3.90 10.66 14.87
N VAL A 118 -4.25 9.39 15.05
CA VAL A 118 -4.05 8.33 14.07
C VAL A 118 -5.42 7.77 13.69
N GLU A 119 -5.65 7.59 12.39
CA GLU A 119 -6.88 6.98 11.88
C GLU A 119 -6.57 5.94 10.82
N VAL A 120 -7.19 4.78 10.94
CA VAL A 120 -7.15 3.74 9.90
C VAL A 120 -8.42 3.85 9.06
N VAL A 121 -8.26 4.05 7.76
CA VAL A 121 -9.35 4.16 6.78
C VAL A 121 -9.17 3.08 5.72
N ARG A 122 -10.23 2.37 5.39
CA ARG A 122 -10.23 1.40 4.28
C ARG A 122 -10.83 2.05 3.04
N HIS A 123 -10.20 1.84 1.89
CA HIS A 123 -10.78 2.28 0.63
C HIS A 123 -11.96 1.37 0.26
N PRO A 124 -13.14 1.92 -0.05
CA PRO A 124 -14.34 1.12 -0.28
C PRO A 124 -14.28 0.26 -1.55
N GLN A 125 -13.42 0.61 -2.51
CA GLN A 125 -13.41 -0.01 -3.85
C GLN A 125 -12.13 -0.78 -4.21
N THR A 126 -11.01 -0.55 -3.52
CA THR A 126 -9.69 -1.05 -3.95
C THR A 126 -9.03 -2.00 -2.97
N ASN A 127 -9.69 -2.32 -1.84
CA ASN A 127 -9.13 -3.04 -0.68
C ASN A 127 -7.98 -2.33 0.04
N ASP A 128 -7.52 -1.19 -0.48
CA ASP A 128 -6.41 -0.43 0.09
C ASP A 128 -6.70 0.01 1.53
N ILE A 129 -5.63 0.09 2.32
CA ILE A 129 -5.69 0.60 3.68
C ILE A 129 -4.87 1.87 3.75
N TYR A 130 -5.44 2.90 4.36
CA TYR A 130 -4.79 4.15 4.66
C TYR A 130 -4.64 4.31 6.17
N VAL A 131 -3.47 4.74 6.60
CA VAL A 131 -3.23 5.20 7.96
C VAL A 131 -2.91 6.69 7.90
N ASN A 132 -3.84 7.51 8.37
CA ASN A 132 -3.68 8.95 8.48
C ASN A 132 -2.99 9.27 9.80
N VAL A 133 -1.85 9.95 9.73
CA VAL A 133 -1.13 10.43 10.91
C VAL A 133 -1.20 11.94 10.92
N LEU A 134 -2.11 12.49 11.73
CA LEU A 134 -2.45 13.91 11.73
C LEU A 134 -1.53 14.68 12.68
N THR A 135 -1.04 15.83 12.23
CA THR A 135 -0.30 16.74 13.11
C THR A 135 -1.24 17.31 14.19
N PRO A 136 -0.74 17.59 15.40
CA PRO A 136 -1.51 18.28 16.43
C PRO A 136 -2.11 19.56 15.88
N GLN A 137 -3.41 19.77 16.12
CA GLN A 137 -4.03 21.06 15.87
C GLN A 137 -3.68 21.93 17.09
N GLU A 138 -2.79 22.89 16.93
CA GLU A 138 -2.66 23.97 17.89
C GLU A 138 -3.94 24.82 17.76
N ASN A 139 -4.72 24.94 18.84
CA ASN A 139 -5.91 25.78 18.88
C ASN A 139 -5.48 27.21 18.46
N ARG A 140 -5.75 27.59 17.21
CA ARG A 140 -5.58 28.96 16.71
C ARG A 140 -6.81 29.78 17.02
#